data_AF-A0A9K3JCA7-F1
#
_entry.id   AF-A0A9K3JCA7-F1
#
_cell.length_a   1.000
_cell.length_b   1.000
_cell.length_c   1.000
_cell.angle_alpha   90.00
_cell.angle_beta   90.00
_cell.angle_gamma   90.00
#
_symmetry.space_group_name_H-M   'P 1'
#
loop_
_entity.id
_entity.type
_entity.pdbx_description
1 polymer ?
#
loop_
_entity_poly.entity_id
_entity_poly.type
_entity_poly.pdbx_seq_one_letter_code
_entity_poly.pdbx_strand_id
1 'polypeptide(L)'
;MATTSHMSLPFLLLALVALTPSTTSAAASPNPNVLNLHELFQLFGFPLGLIPDPIDSFTITPSGLLPSTFDFTIRFKEPCYVQFVSLNYYNPVFTGKITFGKISGMKGHKGQFPTGEWIDMYDVTAVGQNLYFTFATANATVDISFFEEIKTCTYGPLLPAD
;
A
#
# COMPACT_ATOMS: atom_id res chain seq x y z
N MET A 1 -22.87 -59.07 -40.17
CA MET A 1 -24.31 -59.27 -39.86
C MET A 1 -24.46 -59.42 -38.36
N ALA A 2 -25.63 -59.08 -37.80
CA ALA A 2 -25.87 -58.70 -36.39
C ALA A 2 -25.25 -57.31 -36.06
N THR A 3 -25.92 -56.24 -35.61
CA THR A 3 -27.28 -55.97 -35.05
C THR A 3 -27.57 -56.83 -33.82
N THR A 4 -27.72 -56.35 -32.59
CA THR A 4 -28.60 -55.31 -31.97
C THR A 4 -28.18 -55.22 -30.47
N SER A 5 -28.68 -54.40 -29.54
CA SER A 5 -29.74 -53.37 -29.48
C SER A 5 -29.38 -52.33 -28.42
N HIS A 6 -29.94 -51.14 -28.55
CA HIS A 6 -30.09 -50.12 -27.50
C HIS A 6 -30.75 -50.66 -26.22
N MET A 7 -30.37 -50.08 -25.07
CA MET A 7 -31.19 -50.01 -23.86
C MET A 7 -31.31 -48.54 -23.46
N SER A 8 -32.53 -48.03 -23.32
CA SER A 8 -32.84 -46.60 -23.23
C SER A 8 -33.48 -46.20 -21.89
N LEU A 9 -33.08 -45.03 -21.36
CA LEU A 9 -33.81 -44.01 -20.55
C LEU A 9 -34.99 -44.46 -19.64
N PRO A 10 -35.04 -44.00 -18.37
CA PRO A 10 -35.42 -42.60 -18.02
C PRO A 10 -34.38 -41.94 -17.08
N PHE A 11 -34.17 -40.62 -16.97
CA PHE A 11 -35.03 -39.42 -16.99
C PHE A 11 -35.91 -39.21 -15.73
N LEU A 12 -35.27 -38.87 -14.59
CA LEU A 12 -35.83 -38.24 -13.36
C LEU A 12 -34.65 -38.04 -12.36
N LEU A 13 -34.50 -37.02 -11.50
CA LEU A 13 -34.97 -35.60 -11.46
C LEU A 13 -33.74 -34.70 -11.80
N LEU A 14 -33.78 -33.38 -12.10
CA LEU A 14 -34.42 -32.18 -11.55
C LEU A 14 -33.88 -31.64 -10.20
N ALA A 15 -33.26 -30.46 -10.29
CA ALA A 15 -33.08 -29.44 -9.24
C ALA A 15 -32.34 -29.79 -7.93
N LEU A 16 -31.03 -29.51 -7.91
CA LEU A 16 -30.42 -28.87 -6.75
C LEU A 16 -29.57 -27.67 -7.21
N VAL A 17 -30.25 -26.57 -7.52
CA VAL A 17 -29.59 -25.25 -7.59
C VAL A 17 -29.15 -24.92 -6.17
N ALA A 18 -27.86 -25.14 -5.89
CA ALA A 18 -27.26 -24.67 -4.65
C ALA A 18 -27.30 -23.14 -4.67
N LEU A 19 -28.24 -22.55 -3.91
CA LEU A 19 -28.19 -21.14 -3.56
C LEU A 19 -26.94 -20.93 -2.68
N THR A 20 -25.80 -20.67 -3.32
CA THR A 20 -24.68 -20.04 -2.63
C THR A 20 -25.13 -18.64 -2.22
N PRO A 21 -25.15 -18.28 -0.92
CA PRO A 21 -25.36 -16.90 -0.54
C PRO A 21 -24.17 -16.10 -1.04
N SER A 22 -24.35 -15.39 -2.15
CA SER A 22 -23.42 -14.36 -2.59
C SER A 22 -23.41 -13.27 -1.51
N THR A 23 -22.51 -13.39 -0.55
CA THR A 23 -22.17 -12.30 0.35
C THR A 23 -21.48 -11.23 -0.48
N THR A 24 -22.29 -10.39 -1.13
CA THR A 24 -21.84 -9.12 -1.68
C THR A 24 -21.35 -8.31 -0.49
N SER A 25 -20.04 -8.34 -0.23
CA SER A 25 -19.39 -7.32 0.58
C SER A 25 -19.84 -5.98 0.00
N ALA A 26 -20.57 -5.22 0.80
CA ALA A 26 -20.86 -3.84 0.47
C ALA A 26 -19.52 -3.12 0.46
N ALA A 27 -18.91 -3.00 -0.73
CA ALA A 27 -17.89 -2.00 -0.97
C ALA A 27 -18.55 -0.68 -0.60
N ALA A 28 -18.12 -0.09 0.51
CA ALA A 28 -18.61 1.20 0.94
C ALA A 28 -18.31 2.16 -0.22
N SER A 29 -19.35 2.67 -0.87
CA SER A 29 -19.17 3.63 -1.96
C SER A 29 -18.31 4.76 -1.42
N PRO A 30 -17.14 5.05 -2.03
CA PRO A 30 -16.33 6.18 -1.60
C PRO A 30 -17.23 7.41 -1.59
N ASN A 31 -17.25 8.14 -0.46
CA ASN A 31 -17.89 9.44 -0.46
C ASN A 31 -17.07 10.31 -1.42
N PRO A 32 -17.63 10.79 -2.55
CA PRO A 32 -16.85 11.44 -3.62
C PRO A 32 -16.18 12.76 -3.17
N ASN A 33 -16.41 13.19 -1.94
CA ASN A 33 -15.84 14.38 -1.32
C ASN A 33 -14.71 14.08 -0.31
N VAL A 34 -14.28 12.82 -0.14
CA VAL A 34 -13.19 12.44 0.77
C VAL A 34 -12.21 11.52 0.04
N LEU A 35 -11.14 12.12 -0.49
CA LEU A 35 -9.96 11.38 -0.96
C LEU A 35 -9.37 10.56 0.18
N ASN A 36 -9.02 9.30 -0.09
CA ASN A 36 -8.20 8.52 0.84
C ASN A 36 -6.72 8.94 0.73
N LEU A 37 -5.88 8.46 1.67
CA LEU A 37 -4.46 8.85 1.72
C LEU A 37 -3.70 8.49 0.44
N HIS A 38 -3.97 7.32 -0.13
CA HIS A 38 -3.27 6.77 -1.28
C HIS A 38 -3.56 7.60 -2.54
N GLU A 39 -4.83 7.96 -2.76
CA GLU A 39 -5.26 8.87 -3.82
C GLU A 39 -4.66 10.27 -3.63
N LEU A 40 -4.61 10.78 -2.40
CA LEU A 40 -4.00 12.07 -2.08
C LEU A 40 -2.50 12.09 -2.39
N PHE A 41 -1.76 11.02 -2.04
CA PHE A 41 -0.33 10.90 -2.38
C PHE A 41 -0.12 10.77 -3.89
N GLN A 42 -1.05 10.14 -4.61
CA GLN A 42 -1.03 10.10 -6.07
C GLN A 42 -1.20 11.49 -6.72
N LEU A 43 -2.03 12.36 -6.15
CA LEU A 43 -2.13 13.77 -6.58
C LEU A 43 -0.83 14.57 -6.35
N PHE A 44 -0.01 14.17 -5.39
CA PHE A 44 1.35 14.69 -5.20
C PHE A 44 2.40 14.04 -6.11
N GLY A 45 2.03 13.19 -7.06
CA GLY A 45 2.93 12.62 -8.06
C GLY A 45 3.64 11.33 -7.63
N PHE A 46 3.09 10.60 -6.65
CA PHE A 46 3.60 9.30 -6.20
C PHE A 46 2.77 8.13 -6.73
N PRO A 47 3.30 6.90 -6.77
CA PRO A 47 2.51 5.71 -7.06
C PRO A 47 1.53 5.40 -5.92
N LEU A 48 0.40 4.77 -6.25
CA LEU A 48 -0.74 4.60 -5.34
C LEU A 48 -0.38 3.82 -4.06
N GLY A 49 0.41 2.75 -4.18
CA GLY A 49 0.84 1.89 -3.09
C GLY A 49 2.16 2.30 -2.42
N LEU A 50 2.57 3.57 -2.49
CA LEU A 50 3.77 4.04 -1.79
C LEU A 50 3.67 3.87 -0.26
N ILE A 51 2.45 3.97 0.28
CA ILE A 51 2.15 3.77 1.70
C ILE A 51 1.42 2.43 1.86
N PRO A 52 1.78 1.58 2.84
CA PRO A 52 1.05 0.35 3.11
C PRO A 52 -0.25 0.57 3.89
N ASP A 53 -1.11 -0.43 3.87
CA ASP A 53 -2.29 -0.56 4.74
C ASP A 53 -2.05 -1.59 5.86
N PRO A 54 -2.83 -1.60 6.95
CA PRO A 54 -3.94 -0.71 7.26
C PRO A 54 -3.50 0.55 8.01
N ILE A 55 -3.90 1.71 7.49
CA ILE A 55 -3.78 3.00 8.18
C ILE A 55 -4.95 3.14 9.16
N ASP A 56 -4.67 3.58 10.38
CA ASP A 56 -5.68 3.90 11.40
C ASP A 56 -6.27 5.29 11.16
N SER A 57 -5.41 6.28 10.95
CA SER A 57 -5.80 7.67 10.69
C SER A 57 -4.66 8.47 10.04
N PHE A 58 -4.99 9.56 9.36
CA PHE A 58 -3.99 10.48 8.82
C PHE A 58 -4.44 11.94 8.92
N THR A 59 -3.48 12.85 8.87
CA THR A 59 -3.69 14.30 8.79
C THR A 59 -2.74 14.90 7.77
N ILE A 60 -3.21 15.88 6.99
CA ILE A 60 -2.39 16.73 6.13
C ILE A 60 -2.71 18.20 6.41
N THR A 61 -1.69 19.04 6.57
CA THR A 61 -1.87 20.46 6.93
C THR A 61 -0.91 21.36 6.15
N PRO A 62 -1.36 22.47 5.54
CA PRO A 62 -0.46 23.41 4.86
C PRO A 62 0.62 23.94 5.80
N SER A 63 1.88 23.93 5.34
CA SER A 63 3.06 24.40 6.09
C SER A 63 3.98 25.32 5.30
N GLY A 64 3.81 25.43 3.98
CA GLY A 64 4.53 26.35 3.11
C GLY A 64 3.74 26.71 1.85
N LEU A 65 3.92 27.93 1.33
CA LEU A 65 3.14 28.44 0.21
C LEU A 65 3.83 28.24 -1.16
N LEU A 66 5.15 28.45 -1.21
CA LEU A 66 5.97 28.42 -2.43
C LEU A 66 7.29 27.64 -2.17
N PRO A 67 7.42 26.38 -2.65
CA PRO A 67 6.37 25.55 -3.22
C PRO A 67 5.27 25.25 -2.20
N SER A 68 4.07 24.92 -2.69
CA SER A 68 2.97 24.50 -1.80
C SER A 68 3.37 23.21 -1.08
N THR A 69 3.54 23.33 0.22
CA THR A 69 4.12 22.31 1.10
C THR A 69 3.13 21.98 2.19
N PHE A 70 2.98 20.70 2.50
CA PHE A 70 2.11 20.21 3.54
C PHE A 70 2.88 19.32 4.50
N ASP A 71 2.58 19.43 5.79
CA ASP A 71 3.04 18.48 6.79
C ASP A 71 2.01 17.36 6.88
N PHE A 72 2.48 16.11 6.89
CA PHE A 72 1.62 14.94 7.07
C PHE A 72 1.97 14.18 8.34
N THR A 73 0.97 13.51 8.89
CA THR A 73 1.12 12.46 9.90
C THR A 73 0.20 11.32 9.52
N ILE A 74 0.76 10.12 9.44
CA ILE A 74 0.08 8.86 9.19
C ILE A 74 0.22 8.03 10.45
N ARG A 75 -0.88 7.46 10.93
CA ARG A 75 -0.93 6.62 12.12
C ARG A 75 -1.25 5.19 11.71
N PHE A 76 -0.40 4.28 12.14
CA PHE A 76 -0.66 2.85 12.12
C PHE A 76 -1.02 2.42 13.54
N LYS A 77 -1.92 1.46 13.67
CA LYS A 77 -2.33 0.93 14.98
C LYS A 77 -1.17 0.28 15.74
N GLU A 78 -0.30 -0.37 15.00
CA GLU A 78 0.88 -1.13 15.45
C GLU A 78 2.03 -0.87 14.46
N PRO A 79 3.29 -1.23 14.79
CA PRO A 79 4.41 -1.08 13.87
C PRO A 79 4.20 -1.95 12.62
N CYS A 80 4.41 -1.35 11.46
CA CYS A 80 3.90 -1.85 10.18
C CYS A 80 5.07 -2.30 9.29
N TYR A 81 5.22 -3.63 9.14
CA TYR A 81 6.28 -4.28 8.36
C TYR A 81 5.74 -4.74 7.00
N VAL A 82 6.31 -4.25 5.90
CA VAL A 82 5.83 -4.51 4.53
C VAL A 82 6.98 -4.81 3.57
N GLN A 83 6.76 -5.75 2.64
CA GLN A 83 7.75 -6.13 1.65
C GLN A 83 7.54 -5.36 0.32
N PHE A 84 8.44 -4.41 0.04
CA PHE A 84 8.58 -3.82 -1.29
C PHE A 84 9.72 -4.54 -2.04
N VAL A 85 10.73 -3.83 -2.53
CA VAL A 85 11.99 -4.45 -3.00
C VAL A 85 12.76 -5.07 -1.83
N SER A 86 12.80 -4.37 -0.70
CA SER A 86 13.28 -4.87 0.60
C SER A 86 12.19 -4.75 1.65
N LEU A 87 12.43 -5.34 2.82
CA LEU A 87 11.54 -5.20 3.97
C LEU A 87 11.61 -3.74 4.47
N ASN A 88 10.44 -3.12 4.60
CA ASN A 88 10.25 -1.76 5.07
C ASN A 88 9.50 -1.79 6.40
N TYR A 89 9.84 -0.86 7.28
CA TYR A 89 9.25 -0.68 8.60
C TYR A 89 8.70 0.74 8.70
N TYR A 90 7.44 0.85 9.12
CA TYR A 90 6.83 2.11 9.55
C TYR A 90 6.51 2.04 11.03
N ASN A 91 6.94 3.07 11.75
CA ASN A 91 6.60 3.32 13.14
C ASN A 91 5.10 3.63 13.26
N PRO A 92 4.42 3.36 14.41
CA PRO A 92 2.99 3.69 14.60
C PRO A 92 2.64 5.16 14.34
N VAL A 93 3.62 6.06 14.40
CA VAL A 93 3.50 7.43 13.91
C VAL A 93 4.60 7.67 12.87
N PHE A 94 4.18 7.82 11.61
CA PHE A 94 5.02 8.18 10.46
C PHE A 94 4.71 9.62 10.04
N THR A 95 5.73 10.46 9.91
CA THR A 95 5.55 11.90 9.63
C THR A 95 6.52 12.37 8.56
N GLY A 96 6.17 13.43 7.82
CA GLY A 96 7.08 14.11 6.91
C GLY A 96 6.45 15.37 6.32
N LYS A 97 7.16 15.98 5.37
CA LYS A 97 6.67 17.07 4.53
C LYS A 97 6.46 16.55 3.11
N ILE A 98 5.41 17.00 2.44
CA ILE A 98 5.11 16.63 1.04
C ILE A 98 4.90 17.88 0.17
N THR A 99 5.52 17.83 -1.01
CA THR A 99 5.31 18.71 -2.15
C THR A 99 5.07 17.84 -3.38
N PHE A 100 4.68 18.43 -4.51
CA PHE A 100 4.62 17.67 -5.77
C PHE A 100 5.97 17.03 -6.10
N GLY A 101 5.98 15.71 -6.33
CA GLY A 101 7.14 14.90 -6.66
C GLY A 101 8.14 14.66 -5.53
N LYS A 102 7.93 15.18 -4.31
CA LYS A 102 8.90 15.02 -3.21
C LYS A 102 8.24 14.92 -1.82
N ILE A 103 8.68 13.92 -1.06
CA ILE A 103 8.49 13.81 0.38
C ILE A 103 9.86 14.04 1.04
N SER A 104 9.89 14.74 2.17
CA SER A 104 11.13 15.05 2.89
C SER A 104 10.99 15.14 4.40
N GLY A 105 12.13 15.01 5.09
CA GLY A 105 12.18 15.07 6.55
C GLY A 105 11.35 13.98 7.22
N MET A 106 11.27 12.81 6.59
CA MET A 106 10.56 11.65 7.09
C MET A 106 11.09 11.20 8.44
N LYS A 107 10.18 10.73 9.30
CA LYS A 107 10.50 10.12 10.60
C LYS A 107 9.64 8.88 10.80
N GLY A 108 10.27 7.80 11.26
CA GLY A 108 9.60 6.55 11.51
C GLY A 108 9.37 5.70 10.25
N HIS A 109 10.22 5.82 9.24
CA HIS A 109 10.27 4.90 8.10
C HIS A 109 11.72 4.40 7.95
N LYS A 110 11.93 3.10 8.11
CA LYS A 110 13.23 2.42 7.95
C LYS A 110 13.14 1.39 6.83
N GLY A 111 14.22 1.20 6.09
CA GLY A 111 14.38 0.08 5.14
C GLY A 111 15.45 -0.89 5.63
N GLN A 112 15.20 -2.18 5.49
CA GLN A 112 16.21 -3.21 5.80
C GLN A 112 17.19 -3.36 4.64
N PHE A 113 18.48 -3.32 4.95
CA PHE A 113 19.58 -3.52 4.01
C PHE A 113 19.96 -5.00 3.93
N PRO A 114 20.66 -5.46 2.87
CA PRO A 114 21.05 -6.87 2.72
C PRO A 114 21.92 -7.44 3.86
N THR A 115 22.53 -6.57 4.68
CA THR A 115 23.26 -6.92 5.91
C THR A 115 22.35 -7.25 7.10
N GLY A 116 21.03 -7.05 6.98
CA GLY A 116 20.04 -7.20 8.05
C GLY A 116 19.80 -5.92 8.87
N GLU A 117 20.61 -4.88 8.65
CA GLU A 117 20.54 -3.59 9.34
C GLU A 117 19.32 -2.75 8.89
N TRP A 118 18.76 -1.97 9.80
CA TRP A 118 17.58 -1.12 9.56
C TRP A 118 17.97 0.36 9.50
N ILE A 119 18.02 0.92 8.30
CA ILE A 119 18.45 2.30 8.08
C ILE A 119 17.24 3.22 7.95
N ASP A 120 17.24 4.34 8.67
CA ASP A 120 16.21 5.39 8.51
C ASP A 120 16.23 5.99 7.10
N MET A 121 15.03 6.31 6.63
CA MET A 121 14.75 6.93 5.34
C MET A 121 14.20 8.34 5.60
N TYR A 122 14.79 9.35 4.95
CA TYR A 122 14.49 10.76 5.22
C TYR A 122 13.75 11.44 4.07
N ASP A 123 14.10 11.17 2.82
CA ASP A 123 13.44 11.78 1.66
C ASP A 123 13.08 10.70 0.62
N VAL A 124 12.02 10.94 -0.16
CA VAL A 124 11.78 10.26 -1.44
C VAL A 124 11.39 11.28 -2.52
N THR A 125 12.01 11.19 -3.70
CA THR A 125 11.70 12.05 -4.85
C THR A 125 11.30 11.20 -6.05
N ALA A 126 10.17 11.51 -6.69
CA ALA A 126 9.68 10.85 -7.89
C ALA A 126 10.18 11.59 -9.15
N VAL A 127 10.86 10.88 -10.06
CA VAL A 127 11.33 11.43 -11.34
C VAL A 127 11.13 10.39 -12.45
N GLY A 128 10.18 10.65 -13.35
CA GLY A 128 9.79 9.70 -14.40
C GLY A 128 9.29 8.39 -13.79
N GLN A 129 9.86 7.27 -14.21
CA GLN A 129 9.51 5.93 -13.73
C GLN A 129 10.21 5.52 -12.42
N ASN A 130 10.96 6.42 -11.76
CA ASN A 130 11.81 6.08 -10.62
C ASN A 130 11.49 6.89 -9.35
N LEU A 131 11.58 6.22 -8.21
CA LEU A 131 11.68 6.81 -6.88
C LEU A 131 13.15 6.83 -6.43
N TYR A 132 13.62 7.98 -5.97
CA TYR A 132 14.94 8.19 -5.39
C TYR A 132 14.78 8.35 -3.89
N PHE A 133 15.19 7.32 -3.15
CA PHE A 133 15.12 7.24 -1.70
C PHE A 133 16.45 7.67 -1.07
N THR A 134 16.39 8.63 -0.15
CA THR A 134 17.53 9.06 0.67
C THR A 134 17.45 8.38 2.03
N PHE A 135 18.42 7.54 2.33
CA PHE A 135 18.61 6.92 3.65
C PHE A 135 19.67 7.69 4.45
N ALA A 136 19.74 7.42 5.75
CA ALA A 136 20.72 8.04 6.64
C ALA A 136 22.19 7.81 6.21
N THR A 137 22.49 6.68 5.58
CA THR A 137 23.85 6.26 5.21
C THR A 137 24.04 5.95 3.72
N ALA A 138 22.98 5.98 2.91
CA ALA A 138 23.00 5.58 1.51
C ALA A 138 21.85 6.21 0.70
N ASN A 139 21.85 6.01 -0.62
CA ASN A 139 20.72 6.33 -1.50
C ASN A 139 20.33 5.09 -2.30
N ALA A 140 19.05 4.97 -2.67
CA ALA A 140 18.58 3.94 -3.58
C ALA A 140 17.67 4.53 -4.67
N THR A 141 17.75 3.97 -5.88
CA THR A 141 16.79 4.23 -6.96
C THR A 141 15.98 2.97 -7.19
N VAL A 142 14.65 3.11 -7.20
CA VAL A 142 13.70 2.01 -7.33
C VAL A 142 12.65 2.38 -8.36
N ASP A 143 12.28 1.44 -9.24
CA ASP A 143 11.21 1.64 -10.21
C ASP A 143 9.83 1.76 -9.52
N ILE A 144 8.95 2.64 -10.02
CA ILE A 144 7.64 2.87 -9.38
C ILE A 144 6.73 1.62 -9.39
N SER A 145 6.96 0.66 -10.28
CA SER A 145 6.15 -0.57 -10.41
C SER A 145 6.09 -1.40 -9.13
N PHE A 146 7.12 -1.33 -8.26
CA PHE A 146 7.12 -1.99 -6.96
C PHE A 146 6.07 -1.46 -5.96
N PHE A 147 5.46 -0.31 -6.29
CA PHE A 147 4.53 0.47 -5.47
C PHE A 147 3.21 0.78 -6.20
N GLU A 148 2.90 0.12 -7.33
CA GLU A 148 1.62 0.33 -8.04
C GLU A 148 0.42 -0.18 -7.22
N GLU A 149 0.58 -1.29 -6.50
CA GLU A 149 -0.44 -1.89 -5.63
C GLU A 149 -0.25 -1.49 -4.17
N ILE A 150 -1.36 -1.17 -3.48
CA ILE A 150 -1.36 -0.94 -2.03
C ILE A 150 -1.12 -2.29 -1.32
N LYS A 151 -0.03 -2.39 -0.57
CA LYS A 151 0.36 -3.61 0.14
C LYS A 151 -0.10 -3.58 1.58
N THR A 152 -0.64 -4.69 2.07
CA THR A 152 -0.94 -4.87 3.49
C THR A 152 0.31 -5.24 4.26
N CYS A 153 0.57 -4.56 5.37
CA CYS A 153 1.67 -4.84 6.28
C CYS A 153 1.29 -5.84 7.37
N THR A 154 2.32 -6.47 7.94
CA THR A 154 2.23 -7.32 9.12
C THR A 154 2.67 -6.54 10.36
N TYR A 155 2.07 -6.86 11.51
CA TYR A 155 2.48 -6.26 12.78
C TYR A 155 3.70 -6.97 13.36
N GLY A 156 4.56 -6.21 14.01
CA GLY A 156 5.78 -6.70 14.64
C GLY A 156 6.26 -5.81 15.79
N PRO A 157 7.42 -6.09 16.38
CA PRO A 157 7.97 -5.27 17.46
C PRO A 157 8.27 -3.83 17.00
N LEU A 158 8.29 -2.89 17.93
CA LEU A 158 8.92 -1.59 17.68
C LEU A 158 10.43 -1.79 17.47
N LEU A 159 10.98 -1.19 16.41
CA LEU A 159 12.43 -1.08 16.28
C LEU A 159 12.95 0.01 17.25
N PRO A 160 14.19 -0.11 17.75
CA PRO A 160 14.82 0.98 18.49
C PRO A 160 14.81 2.29 17.71
N ALA A 161 14.78 3.41 18.45
CA ALA A 161 15.22 4.69 17.91
C ALA A 161 16.76 4.73 17.95
N ASP A 162 17.35 5.25 16.88
CA ASP A 162 18.80 5.45 16.74
C ASP A 162 19.29 6.70 17.48
#